data_AF-A0A6M0CHV2-F1
#
_entry.id   AF-A0A6M0CHV2-F1
#
_cell.length_a   1.000
_cell.length_b   1.000
_cell.length_c   1.000
_cell.angle_alpha   90.00
_cell.angle_beta   90.00
_cell.angle_gamma   90.00
#
_symmetry.space_group_name_H-M   'P 1'
#
loop_
_entity.id
_entity.type
_entity.pdbx_description
1 polymer ?
#
loop_
_entity_poly.entity_id
_entity_poly.type
_entity_poly.pdbx_seq_one_letter_code
_entity_poly.pdbx_strand_id
1 'polypeptide(L)'
;METQVDERTAALQTTNEQLQKTLDELTQTQEQLIHNEKMSSLGQLIAGIAHEVNTPLGAIASSAGSVSKFLSQMVDQVPDVIQQLSVEEGMHFMAVLQLSLKESPLRSTKEERKLRRSLTRILEQESIHDGHTIADTLVDIGLDTETVAVALPVLRLPDSQRLLETIYKLSSIKRGITTIEVASERASKVMFALKNYSRYDQTDEPVTVNILDGIETTLTLYHHQIKRGVEIERHYETLPLVQCYADELAQVWTNLIHNALQAMSHSGTLTITARMITFNGREEDRRAKDTQREVISRKVL
;
A
#
# COMPACT_ATOMS: atom_id res chain seq x y z
N MET A 1 33.10 -37.09 -60.36
CA MET A 1 33.20 -35.78 -59.67
C MET A 1 31.83 -35.12 -59.60
N GLU A 2 31.09 -34.98 -60.72
CA GLU A 2 29.71 -34.44 -60.72
C GLU A 2 28.74 -35.16 -59.78
N THR A 3 28.70 -36.49 -59.79
CA THR A 3 27.80 -37.30 -58.93
C THR A 3 27.98 -37.01 -57.44
N GLN A 4 29.22 -36.73 -57.02
CA GLN A 4 29.56 -36.44 -55.63
C GLN A 4 29.23 -35.00 -55.23
N VAL A 5 29.17 -34.08 -56.20
CA VAL A 5 28.71 -32.71 -56.02
C VAL A 5 27.19 -32.68 -55.92
N ASP A 6 26.48 -33.44 -56.76
CA ASP A 6 25.02 -33.55 -56.74
C ASP A 6 24.51 -34.19 -55.43
N GLU A 7 25.15 -35.26 -54.96
CA GLU A 7 24.84 -35.87 -53.66
C GLU A 7 25.05 -34.90 -52.49
N ARG A 8 26.15 -34.13 -52.50
CA ARG A 8 26.41 -33.12 -51.46
C ARG A 8 25.43 -31.95 -51.53
N THR A 9 25.02 -31.54 -52.72
CA THR A 9 24.06 -30.44 -52.92
C THR A 9 22.67 -30.87 -52.45
N ALA A 10 22.25 -32.10 -52.75
CA ALA A 10 21.02 -32.67 -52.23
C ALA A 10 21.04 -32.80 -50.69
N ALA A 11 22.13 -33.30 -50.12
CA ALA A 11 22.29 -33.39 -48.67
C ALA A 11 22.27 -32.01 -47.97
N LEU A 12 22.91 -31.00 -48.58
CA LEU A 12 22.87 -29.61 -48.09
C LEU A 12 21.46 -29.03 -48.14
N GLN A 13 20.72 -29.28 -49.22
CA GLN A 13 19.34 -28.84 -49.38
C GLN A 13 18.45 -29.43 -48.27
N THR A 14 18.53 -30.75 -48.06
CA THR A 14 17.78 -31.44 -47.00
C THR A 14 18.14 -30.90 -45.61
N THR A 15 19.43 -30.64 -45.36
CA THR A 15 19.90 -30.09 -44.09
C THR A 15 19.36 -28.67 -43.86
N ASN A 16 19.33 -27.82 -44.90
CA ASN A 16 18.79 -26.46 -44.83
C ASN A 16 17.27 -26.47 -44.56
N GLU A 17 16.53 -27.37 -45.20
CA GLU A 17 15.09 -27.53 -44.96
C GLU A 17 14.81 -28.00 -43.53
N GLN A 18 15.58 -28.96 -43.02
CA GLN A 18 15.49 -29.39 -41.62
C GLN A 18 15.86 -28.27 -40.65
N LEU A 19 16.88 -27.48 -40.95
CA LEU A 19 17.30 -26.36 -40.11
C LEU A 19 16.21 -25.28 -40.06
N GLN A 20 15.63 -24.93 -41.21
CA GLN A 20 14.54 -23.97 -41.28
C GLN A 20 13.34 -24.43 -40.46
N LYS A 21 12.94 -25.70 -40.62
CA LYS A 21 11.84 -26.28 -39.84
C LYS A 21 12.12 -26.24 -38.33
N THR A 22 13.35 -26.55 -37.93
CA THR A 22 13.76 -26.50 -36.51
C THR A 22 13.75 -25.07 -35.98
N LEU A 23 14.15 -24.09 -36.77
CA LEU A 23 14.09 -22.67 -36.39
C LEU A 23 12.65 -22.18 -36.22
N ASP A 24 11.76 -22.58 -37.12
CA ASP A 24 10.34 -22.22 -37.05
C ASP A 24 9.69 -22.85 -35.79
N GLU A 25 9.96 -24.13 -35.52
CA GLU A 25 9.49 -24.82 -34.31
C GLU A 25 10.06 -24.19 -33.03
N LEU A 26 11.35 -23.80 -33.04
CA LEU A 26 11.99 -23.13 -31.90
C LEU A 26 11.34 -21.77 -31.63
N THR A 27 11.11 -20.99 -32.68
CA THR A 27 10.50 -19.65 -32.60
C THR A 27 9.08 -19.75 -32.04
N GLN A 28 8.28 -20.68 -32.56
CA GLN A 28 6.92 -20.92 -32.08
C GLN A 28 6.90 -21.39 -30.62
N THR A 29 7.81 -22.28 -30.24
CA THR A 29 7.95 -22.74 -28.85
C THR A 29 8.35 -21.60 -27.93
N GLN A 30 9.24 -20.71 -28.39
CA GLN A 30 9.69 -19.55 -27.64
C GLN A 30 8.55 -18.53 -27.43
N GLU A 31 7.73 -18.28 -28.45
CA GLU A 31 6.51 -17.47 -28.33
C GLU A 31 5.52 -18.08 -27.33
N GLN A 32 5.30 -19.40 -27.40
CA GLN A 32 4.42 -20.13 -26.48
C GLN A 32 4.91 -20.04 -25.03
N LEU A 33 6.22 -20.16 -24.81
CA LEU A 33 6.85 -20.04 -23.49
C LEU A 33 6.70 -18.62 -22.93
N ILE A 34 6.97 -17.60 -23.76
CA ILE A 34 6.78 -16.19 -23.38
C ILE A 34 5.31 -15.95 -23.01
N HIS A 35 4.36 -16.48 -23.79
CA HIS A 35 2.94 -16.35 -23.50
C HIS A 35 2.53 -17.04 -22.18
N ASN A 36 3.01 -18.26 -21.94
CA ASN A 36 2.75 -18.99 -20.70
C ASN A 36 3.35 -18.30 -19.48
N GLU A 37 4.56 -17.74 -19.61
CA GLU A 37 5.22 -16.96 -18.55
C GLU A 37 4.43 -15.68 -18.25
N LYS A 38 3.96 -14.97 -19.28
CA LYS A 38 3.04 -13.82 -19.13
C LYS A 38 1.77 -14.20 -18.39
N MET A 39 1.12 -15.31 -18.75
CA MET A 39 -0.12 -15.79 -18.11
C MET A 39 0.10 -16.24 -16.65
N SER A 40 1.23 -16.87 -16.36
CA SER A 40 1.60 -17.24 -14.98
C SER A 40 1.88 -16.01 -14.12
N SER A 41 2.64 -15.05 -14.65
CA SER A 41 2.92 -13.77 -14.01
C SER A 41 1.61 -13.00 -13.75
N LEU A 42 0.72 -12.95 -14.75
CA LEU A 42 -0.62 -12.36 -14.65
C LEU A 42 -1.46 -13.03 -13.55
N GLY A 43 -1.47 -14.37 -13.48
CA GLY A 43 -2.23 -15.11 -12.46
C GLY A 43 -1.75 -14.81 -11.04
N GLN A 44 -0.43 -14.76 -10.83
CA GLN A 44 0.15 -14.41 -9.53
C GLN A 44 -0.16 -12.95 -9.14
N LEU A 45 -0.14 -12.04 -10.12
CA LEU A 45 -0.46 -10.63 -9.94
C LEU A 45 -1.95 -10.41 -9.66
N ILE A 46 -2.85 -11.10 -10.37
CA ILE A 46 -4.31 -11.08 -10.10
C ILE A 46 -4.61 -11.57 -8.69
N ALA A 47 -3.98 -12.66 -8.24
CA ALA A 47 -4.15 -13.16 -6.87
C ALA A 47 -3.66 -12.15 -5.83
N GLY A 48 -2.53 -11.48 -6.10
CA GLY A 48 -2.01 -10.37 -5.29
C GLY A 48 -2.96 -9.19 -5.23
N ILE A 49 -3.45 -8.72 -6.39
CA ILE A 49 -4.42 -7.62 -6.49
C ILE A 49 -5.72 -7.97 -5.76
N ALA A 50 -6.24 -9.19 -5.93
CA ALA A 50 -7.45 -9.60 -5.23
C ALA A 50 -7.26 -9.46 -3.70
N HIS A 51 -6.10 -9.86 -3.17
CA HIS A 51 -5.78 -9.68 -1.76
C HIS A 51 -5.65 -8.20 -1.36
N GLU A 52 -5.00 -7.40 -2.20
CA GLU A 52 -4.80 -5.96 -1.95
C GLU A 52 -6.07 -5.11 -2.12
N VAL A 53 -7.05 -5.56 -2.90
CA VAL A 53 -8.39 -4.96 -2.99
C VAL A 53 -9.27 -5.43 -1.83
N ASN A 54 -9.22 -6.72 -1.49
CA ASN A 54 -10.06 -7.27 -0.41
C ASN A 54 -9.73 -6.67 0.95
N THR A 55 -8.46 -6.32 1.19
CA THR A 55 -8.03 -5.72 2.46
C THR A 55 -8.74 -4.38 2.77
N PRO A 56 -8.66 -3.34 1.91
CA PRO A 56 -9.40 -2.10 2.13
C PRO A 56 -10.92 -2.31 2.09
N LEU A 57 -11.45 -3.19 1.22
CA LEU A 57 -12.88 -3.48 1.20
C LEU A 57 -13.38 -4.09 2.53
N GLY A 58 -12.61 -5.00 3.12
CA GLY A 58 -12.92 -5.56 4.44
C GLY A 58 -12.90 -4.49 5.54
N ALA A 59 -11.94 -3.58 5.50
CA ALA A 59 -11.88 -2.43 6.42
C ALA A 59 -13.10 -1.50 6.25
N ILE A 60 -13.51 -1.22 5.01
CA ILE A 60 -14.72 -0.43 4.70
C ILE A 60 -15.95 -1.13 5.27
N ALA A 61 -16.17 -2.40 4.94
CA ALA A 61 -17.35 -3.15 5.37
C ALA A 61 -17.47 -3.24 6.90
N SER A 62 -16.37 -3.56 7.59
CA SER A 62 -16.32 -3.65 9.05
C SER A 62 -16.57 -2.29 9.71
N SER A 63 -15.95 -1.23 9.20
CA SER A 63 -16.10 0.12 9.74
C SER A 63 -17.51 0.65 9.49
N ALA A 64 -18.07 0.44 8.29
CA ALA A 64 -19.43 0.83 7.95
C ALA A 64 -20.47 0.10 8.81
N GLY A 65 -20.29 -1.20 9.05
CA GLY A 65 -21.13 -1.97 9.97
C GLY A 65 -21.09 -1.43 11.40
N SER A 66 -19.90 -1.08 11.90
CA SER A 66 -19.72 -0.49 13.23
C SER A 66 -20.35 0.89 13.34
N VAL A 67 -20.14 1.75 12.34
CA VAL A 67 -20.75 3.08 12.25
C VAL A 67 -22.28 2.97 12.24
N SER A 68 -22.84 2.09 11.41
CA SER A 68 -24.28 1.87 11.33
C SER A 68 -24.85 1.41 12.68
N LYS A 69 -24.21 0.42 13.33
CA LYS A 69 -24.63 -0.07 14.65
C LYS A 69 -24.61 1.03 15.71
N PHE A 70 -23.51 1.78 15.81
CA PHE A 70 -23.39 2.85 16.81
C PHE A 70 -24.35 4.00 16.54
N LEU A 71 -24.55 4.38 15.27
CA LEU A 71 -25.50 5.42 14.92
C LEU A 71 -26.94 5.03 15.31
N SER A 72 -27.36 3.79 15.05
CA SER A 72 -28.67 3.29 15.48
C SER A 72 -28.83 3.32 17.01
N GLN A 73 -27.81 2.89 17.77
CA GLN A 73 -27.85 2.94 19.23
C GLN A 73 -27.90 4.37 19.78
N MET A 74 -27.25 5.31 19.09
CA MET A 74 -27.18 6.71 19.49
C MET A 74 -28.50 7.45 19.33
N VAL A 75 -29.26 7.14 18.27
CA VAL A 75 -30.58 7.76 18.05
C VAL A 75 -31.50 7.57 19.26
N ASP A 76 -31.43 6.41 19.92
CA ASP A 76 -32.24 6.10 21.10
C ASP A 76 -31.66 6.69 22.40
N GLN A 77 -30.34 6.92 22.48
CA GLN A 77 -29.64 7.24 23.73
C GLN A 77 -29.34 8.74 23.94
N VAL A 78 -29.12 9.49 22.85
CA VAL A 78 -28.70 10.90 22.91
C VAL A 78 -29.74 11.83 23.56
N PRO A 79 -31.05 11.73 23.27
CA PRO A 79 -32.05 12.63 23.86
C PRO A 79 -32.04 12.58 25.39
N ASP A 80 -31.95 11.38 25.97
CA ASP A 80 -31.90 11.16 27.41
C ASP A 80 -30.65 11.76 28.04
N VAL A 81 -29.48 11.55 27.41
CA VAL A 81 -28.20 12.08 27.91
C VAL A 81 -28.21 13.60 27.95
N ILE A 82 -28.73 14.25 26.91
CA ILE A 82 -28.75 15.72 26.84
C ILE A 82 -29.75 16.31 27.85
N GLN A 83 -30.89 15.66 28.08
CA GLN A 83 -31.92 16.16 29.00
C GLN A 83 -31.55 16.01 30.48
N GLN A 84 -30.67 15.07 30.82
CA GLN A 84 -30.29 14.77 32.20
C GLN A 84 -29.12 15.62 32.72
N LEU A 85 -28.41 16.32 31.83
CA LEU A 85 -27.28 17.17 32.20
C LEU A 85 -27.73 18.60 32.49
N SER A 86 -27.20 19.19 33.55
CA SER A 86 -27.21 20.62 33.76
C SER A 86 -26.39 21.34 32.69
N VAL A 87 -26.56 22.66 32.56
CA VAL A 87 -25.81 23.47 31.59
C VAL A 87 -24.30 23.34 31.79
N GLU A 88 -23.83 23.31 33.04
CA GLU A 88 -22.41 23.18 33.38
C GLU A 88 -21.87 21.79 33.04
N GLU A 89 -22.58 20.73 33.39
CA GLU A 89 -22.21 19.36 33.06
C GLU A 89 -22.19 19.13 31.54
N GLY A 90 -23.16 19.71 30.82
CA GLY A 90 -23.22 19.70 29.36
C GLY A 90 -22.00 20.39 28.71
N MET A 91 -21.51 21.49 29.28
CA MET A 91 -20.28 22.15 28.80
C MET A 91 -19.06 21.24 28.98
N HIS A 92 -18.92 20.59 30.14
CA HIS A 92 -17.83 19.64 30.37
C HIS A 92 -17.90 18.44 29.44
N PHE A 93 -19.09 17.85 29.26
CA PHE A 93 -19.32 16.77 28.31
C PHE A 93 -18.92 17.16 26.89
N MET A 94 -19.37 18.32 26.41
CA MET A 94 -19.05 18.81 25.08
C MET A 94 -17.56 19.11 24.90
N ALA A 95 -16.87 19.59 25.95
CA ALA A 95 -15.43 19.83 25.89
C ALA A 95 -14.64 18.53 25.67
N VAL A 96 -14.99 17.45 26.39
CA VAL A 96 -14.38 16.13 26.20
C VAL A 96 -14.72 15.58 24.81
N LEU A 97 -15.98 15.71 24.38
CA LEU A 97 -16.40 15.26 23.05
C LEU A 97 -15.62 15.97 21.94
N GLN A 98 -15.48 17.29 22.01
CA GLN A 98 -14.70 18.06 21.03
C GLN A 98 -13.24 17.63 20.98
N LEU A 99 -12.61 17.35 22.12
CA LEU A 99 -11.26 16.80 22.14
C LEU A 99 -11.19 15.42 21.49
N SER A 100 -12.15 14.55 21.77
CA SER A 100 -12.18 13.19 21.20
C SER A 100 -12.41 13.14 19.69
N LEU A 101 -12.97 14.21 19.12
CA LEU A 101 -13.25 14.33 17.69
C LEU A 101 -12.12 15.01 16.91
N LYS A 102 -11.11 15.58 17.60
CA LYS A 102 -9.91 16.13 16.95
C LYS A 102 -9.03 15.01 16.42
N GLU A 103 -8.27 15.31 15.37
CA GLU A 103 -7.23 14.41 14.89
C GLU A 103 -6.23 14.14 16.00
N SER A 104 -6.11 12.87 16.38
CA SER A 104 -5.13 12.41 17.35
C SER A 104 -3.85 11.97 16.63
N PRO A 105 -2.67 12.25 17.21
CA PRO A 105 -1.41 11.79 16.64
C PRO A 105 -1.40 10.25 16.56
N LEU A 106 -0.79 9.71 15.51
CA LEU A 106 -0.52 8.29 15.37
C LEU A 106 0.38 7.84 16.52
N ARG A 107 -0.15 6.99 17.40
CA ARG A 107 0.59 6.40 18.53
C ARG A 107 0.89 4.94 18.24
N SER A 108 2.10 4.51 18.58
CA SER A 108 2.47 3.10 18.54
C SER A 108 1.81 2.32 19.68
N THR A 109 1.70 1.00 19.52
CA THR A 109 1.17 0.11 20.57
C THR A 109 1.95 0.21 21.89
N LYS A 110 3.25 0.52 21.83
CA LYS A 110 4.10 0.74 23.00
C LYS A 110 3.76 2.05 23.70
N GLU A 111 3.53 3.12 22.94
CA GLU A 111 3.14 4.43 23.47
C GLU A 111 1.76 4.40 24.09
N GLU A 112 0.77 3.77 23.45
CA GLU A 112 -0.58 3.59 24.00
C GLU A 112 -0.55 2.83 25.34
N ARG A 113 0.25 1.76 25.43
CA ARG A 113 0.44 1.01 26.69
C ARG A 113 1.05 1.87 27.80
N LYS A 114 2.03 2.72 27.46
CA LYS A 114 2.64 3.64 28.41
C LYS A 114 1.64 4.70 28.86
N LEU A 115 0.88 5.26 27.92
CA LEU A 115 -0.12 6.28 28.18
C LEU A 115 -1.23 5.76 29.09
N ARG A 116 -1.78 4.59 28.79
CA ARG A 116 -2.78 3.90 29.61
C ARG A 116 -2.33 3.79 31.07
N ARG A 117 -1.10 3.32 31.32
CA ARG A 117 -0.54 3.21 32.67
C ARG A 117 -0.41 4.57 33.37
N SER A 118 -0.02 5.61 32.64
CA SER A 118 0.06 6.97 33.19
C SER A 118 -1.32 7.51 33.55
N LEU A 119 -2.31 7.31 32.68
CA LEU A 119 -3.69 7.74 32.92
C LEU A 119 -4.32 6.99 34.09
N THR A 120 -4.11 5.68 34.21
CA THR A 120 -4.60 4.91 35.37
C THR A 120 -4.10 5.50 36.69
N ARG A 121 -2.81 5.87 36.77
CA ARG A 121 -2.25 6.51 37.98
C ARG A 121 -2.88 7.86 38.28
N ILE A 122 -3.14 8.68 37.27
CA ILE A 122 -3.80 9.98 37.45
C ILE A 122 -5.22 9.77 37.98
N LEU A 123 -5.96 8.82 37.41
CA LEU A 123 -7.32 8.52 37.85
C LEU A 123 -7.37 7.97 39.28
N GLU A 124 -6.40 7.14 39.68
CA GLU A 124 -6.26 6.66 41.06
C GLU A 124 -5.97 7.81 42.03
N GLN A 125 -5.09 8.75 41.66
CA GLN A 125 -4.81 9.94 42.47
C GLN A 125 -6.04 10.84 42.64
N GLU A 126 -6.87 10.93 41.61
CA GLU A 126 -8.14 11.67 41.61
C GLU A 126 -9.31 10.90 42.28
N SER A 127 -9.02 9.74 42.89
CA SER A 127 -10.01 8.88 43.55
C SER A 127 -11.16 8.44 42.64
N ILE A 128 -10.89 8.26 41.34
CA ILE A 128 -11.85 7.74 40.36
C ILE A 128 -11.85 6.21 40.41
N HIS A 129 -13.01 5.62 40.69
CA HIS A 129 -13.20 4.17 40.64
C HIS A 129 -13.05 3.63 39.21
N ASP A 130 -12.63 2.38 39.06
CA ASP A 130 -12.41 1.71 37.76
C ASP A 130 -11.41 2.43 36.82
N GLY A 131 -10.39 3.07 37.41
CA GLY A 131 -9.37 3.84 36.68
C GLY A 131 -8.65 3.08 35.57
N HIS A 132 -8.56 1.74 35.62
CA HIS A 132 -8.02 0.95 34.50
C HIS A 132 -8.94 0.99 33.28
N THR A 133 -10.21 0.62 33.44
CA THR A 133 -11.20 0.57 32.35
C THR A 133 -11.47 1.96 31.77
N ILE A 134 -11.49 2.98 32.62
CA ILE A 134 -11.63 4.37 32.17
C ILE A 134 -10.38 4.79 31.41
N ALA A 135 -9.16 4.46 31.87
CA ALA A 135 -7.94 4.76 31.13
C ALA A 135 -7.91 4.09 29.75
N ASP A 136 -8.39 2.85 29.62
CA ASP A 136 -8.55 2.19 28.32
C ASP A 136 -9.40 3.05 27.38
N THR A 137 -10.56 3.46 27.87
CA THR A 137 -11.51 4.25 27.08
C THR A 137 -10.96 5.63 26.75
N LEU A 138 -10.28 6.30 27.69
CA LEU A 138 -9.65 7.61 27.49
C LEU A 138 -8.57 7.57 26.40
N VAL A 139 -7.74 6.52 26.38
CA VAL A 139 -6.76 6.31 25.32
C VAL A 139 -7.46 6.12 23.97
N ASP A 140 -8.50 5.30 23.93
CA ASP A 140 -9.23 4.99 22.69
C ASP A 140 -9.95 6.22 22.11
N ILE A 141 -10.43 7.14 22.96
CA ILE A 141 -11.02 8.42 22.53
C ILE A 141 -9.97 9.50 22.25
N GLY A 142 -8.67 9.21 22.39
CA GLY A 142 -7.57 10.09 22.02
C GLY A 142 -7.04 11.00 23.14
N LEU A 143 -7.56 10.91 24.37
CA LEU A 143 -7.10 11.71 25.50
C LEU A 143 -5.73 11.23 26.02
N ASP A 144 -4.99 12.16 26.59
CA ASP A 144 -3.67 11.94 27.17
C ASP A 144 -3.51 12.62 28.53
N THR A 145 -2.30 12.53 29.10
CA THR A 145 -2.02 13.07 30.44
C THR A 145 -2.17 14.58 30.53
N GLU A 146 -2.09 15.31 29.42
CA GLU A 146 -2.26 16.77 29.40
C GLU A 146 -3.75 17.15 29.30
N THR A 147 -4.53 16.34 28.60
CA THR A 147 -5.95 16.61 28.32
C THR A 147 -6.93 15.92 29.27
N VAL A 148 -6.48 14.92 30.05
CA VAL A 148 -7.34 14.17 30.99
C VAL A 148 -8.01 15.06 32.04
N ALA A 149 -7.39 16.18 32.41
CA ALA A 149 -7.96 17.13 33.35
C ALA A 149 -9.35 17.65 32.90
N VAL A 150 -9.58 17.75 31.58
CA VAL A 150 -10.86 18.17 31.00
C VAL A 150 -11.96 17.12 31.20
N ALA A 151 -11.59 15.85 31.33
CA ALA A 151 -12.52 14.75 31.54
C ALA A 151 -12.90 14.55 33.03
N LEU A 152 -12.08 15.00 33.98
CA LEU A 152 -12.33 14.79 35.41
C LEU A 152 -13.72 15.25 35.90
N PRO A 153 -14.24 16.43 35.48
CA PRO A 153 -15.60 16.83 35.87
C PRO A 153 -16.67 15.84 35.40
N VAL A 154 -16.54 15.30 34.18
CA VAL A 154 -17.49 14.31 33.62
C VAL A 154 -17.36 12.97 34.34
N LEU A 155 -16.13 12.56 34.68
CA LEU A 155 -15.85 11.28 35.35
C LEU A 155 -16.39 11.22 36.79
N ARG A 156 -16.60 12.37 37.42
CA ARG A 156 -17.16 12.49 38.78
C ARG A 156 -18.70 12.48 38.81
N LEU A 157 -19.36 12.53 37.65
CA LEU A 157 -20.82 12.49 37.59
C LEU A 157 -21.36 11.10 37.89
N PRO A 158 -22.57 10.98 38.48
CA PRO A 158 -23.19 9.69 38.78
C PRO A 158 -23.36 8.77 37.56
N ASP A 159 -23.56 9.35 36.36
CA ASP A 159 -23.75 8.61 35.10
C ASP A 159 -22.51 8.66 34.19
N SER A 160 -21.32 8.84 34.78
CA SER A 160 -20.06 9.02 34.03
C SER A 160 -19.75 7.87 33.07
N GLN A 161 -20.10 6.63 33.42
CA GLN A 161 -19.93 5.47 32.56
C GLN A 161 -20.73 5.60 31.27
N ARG A 162 -22.01 5.98 31.34
CA ARG A 162 -22.86 6.17 30.17
C ARG A 162 -22.38 7.34 29.32
N LEU A 163 -22.00 8.45 29.95
CA LEU A 163 -21.46 9.62 29.25
C LEU A 163 -20.18 9.28 28.48
N LEU A 164 -19.27 8.54 29.12
CA LEU A 164 -18.03 8.10 28.49
C LEU A 164 -18.30 7.10 27.36
N GLU A 165 -19.26 6.20 27.52
CA GLU A 165 -19.71 5.28 26.45
C GLU A 165 -20.27 6.05 25.24
N THR A 166 -21.06 7.11 25.46
CA THR A 166 -21.56 7.99 24.40
C THR A 166 -20.43 8.68 23.65
N ILE A 167 -19.45 9.24 24.36
CA ILE A 167 -18.26 9.88 23.75
C ILE A 167 -17.44 8.84 22.98
N TYR A 168 -17.27 7.64 23.53
CA TYR A 168 -16.58 6.55 22.87
C TYR A 168 -17.27 6.13 21.56
N LYS A 169 -18.60 5.99 21.55
CA LYS A 169 -19.37 5.66 20.34
C LYS A 169 -19.25 6.75 19.28
N LEU A 170 -19.37 8.02 19.66
CA LEU A 170 -19.21 9.18 18.75
C LEU A 170 -17.82 9.23 18.13
N SER A 171 -16.77 9.11 18.96
CA SER A 171 -15.39 9.09 18.47
C SER A 171 -15.12 7.86 17.60
N SER A 172 -15.70 6.70 17.93
CA SER A 172 -15.60 5.48 17.11
C SER A 172 -16.28 5.65 15.75
N ILE A 173 -17.41 6.36 15.67
CA ILE A 173 -18.06 6.70 14.40
C ILE A 173 -17.11 7.57 13.56
N LYS A 174 -16.52 8.61 14.15
CA LYS A 174 -15.57 9.49 13.44
C LYS A 174 -14.36 8.71 12.93
N ARG A 175 -13.75 7.85 13.77
CA ARG A 175 -12.63 6.97 13.37
C ARG A 175 -13.03 5.99 12.27
N GLY A 176 -14.24 5.43 12.35
CA GLY A 176 -14.79 4.54 11.33
C GLY A 176 -14.92 5.24 9.97
N ILE A 177 -15.42 6.48 9.93
CA ILE A 177 -15.50 7.28 8.70
C ILE A 177 -14.11 7.53 8.12
N THR A 178 -13.15 7.98 8.92
CA THR A 178 -11.76 8.19 8.44
C THR A 178 -11.12 6.88 7.93
N THR A 179 -11.42 5.75 8.57
CA THR A 179 -10.97 4.43 8.11
C THR A 179 -11.56 4.09 6.74
N ILE A 180 -12.85 4.36 6.53
CA ILE A 180 -13.53 4.17 5.24
C ILE A 180 -12.91 5.07 4.17
N GLU A 181 -12.65 6.34 4.47
CA GLU A 181 -12.03 7.29 3.53
C GLU A 181 -10.66 6.79 3.07
N VAL A 182 -9.76 6.48 4.01
CA VAL A 182 -8.40 5.98 3.70
C VAL A 182 -8.45 4.64 2.97
N ALA A 183 -9.32 3.73 3.38
CA ALA A 183 -9.47 2.44 2.71
C ALA A 183 -10.05 2.58 1.30
N SER A 184 -11.00 3.48 1.09
CA SER A 184 -11.59 3.78 -0.22
C SER A 184 -10.56 4.39 -1.17
N GLU A 185 -9.71 5.31 -0.68
CA GLU A 185 -8.61 5.86 -1.45
C GLU A 185 -7.62 4.77 -1.88
N ARG A 186 -7.26 3.87 -0.96
CA ARG A 186 -6.40 2.71 -1.28
C ARG A 186 -7.04 1.78 -2.30
N ALA A 187 -8.30 1.40 -2.12
CA ALA A 187 -9.02 0.56 -3.07
C ALA A 187 -9.07 1.21 -4.46
N SER A 188 -9.29 2.52 -4.52
CA SER A 188 -9.28 3.28 -5.77
C SER A 188 -7.91 3.29 -6.45
N LYS A 189 -6.82 3.44 -5.68
CA LYS A 189 -5.44 3.34 -6.20
C LYS A 189 -5.14 1.95 -6.76
N VAL A 190 -5.55 0.88 -6.07
CA VAL A 190 -5.39 -0.49 -6.56
C VAL A 190 -6.26 -0.74 -7.80
N MET A 191 -7.49 -0.24 -7.84
CA MET A 191 -8.35 -0.34 -9.02
C MET A 191 -7.82 0.47 -10.22
N PHE A 192 -7.20 1.62 -9.97
CA PHE A 192 -6.54 2.41 -11.00
C PHE A 192 -5.33 1.67 -11.57
N ALA A 193 -4.49 1.09 -10.68
CA ALA A 193 -3.39 0.22 -11.05
C ALA A 193 -3.86 -0.96 -11.91
N LEU A 194 -4.90 -1.66 -11.47
CA LEU A 194 -5.50 -2.78 -12.20
C LEU A 194 -6.09 -2.35 -13.54
N LYS A 195 -6.76 -1.20 -13.61
CA LYS A 195 -7.36 -0.69 -14.86
C LYS A 195 -6.30 -0.32 -15.89
N ASN A 196 -5.18 0.28 -15.46
CA ASN A 196 -4.05 0.53 -16.34
C ASN A 196 -3.42 -0.78 -16.79
N TYR A 197 -3.36 -1.78 -15.89
CA TYR A 197 -2.85 -3.10 -16.20
C TYR A 197 -3.74 -3.91 -17.17
N SER A 198 -5.07 -3.82 -17.00
CA SER A 198 -6.05 -4.53 -17.84
C SER A 198 -6.27 -3.88 -19.20
N ARG A 199 -5.82 -2.62 -19.41
CA ARG A 199 -5.83 -1.97 -20.72
C ARG A 199 -4.71 -2.44 -21.65
N TYR A 200 -3.80 -3.28 -21.16
CA TYR A 200 -2.64 -3.80 -21.88
C TYR A 200 -2.94 -4.93 -22.86
N ASP A 201 -4.17 -5.04 -23.35
CA ASP A 201 -4.55 -6.06 -24.32
C ASP A 201 -5.16 -5.48 -25.61
N GLN A 202 -5.20 -4.15 -25.82
CA GLN A 202 -5.98 -3.59 -26.94
C GLN A 202 -5.46 -2.35 -27.70
N THR A 203 -4.23 -1.85 -27.51
CA THR A 203 -3.73 -0.79 -28.40
C THR A 203 -2.29 -1.04 -28.85
N ASP A 204 -2.12 -1.42 -30.12
CA ASP A 204 -0.86 -1.34 -30.88
C ASP A 204 -0.35 0.12 -31.08
N GLU A 205 -0.96 1.09 -30.40
CA GLU A 205 -0.67 2.51 -30.52
C GLU A 205 0.02 3.06 -29.26
N PRO A 206 1.12 3.81 -29.42
CA PRO A 206 1.78 4.49 -28.31
C PRO A 206 0.85 5.55 -27.71
N VAL A 207 0.82 5.61 -26.38
CA VAL A 207 0.03 6.59 -25.63
C VAL A 207 0.95 7.53 -24.84
N THR A 208 0.46 8.72 -24.53
CA THR A 208 1.17 9.68 -23.66
C THR A 208 1.13 9.19 -22.21
N VAL A 209 2.29 8.84 -21.65
CA VAL A 209 2.41 8.27 -20.30
C VAL A 209 3.32 9.12 -19.43
N ASN A 210 2.94 9.23 -18.16
CA ASN A 210 3.85 9.64 -17.10
C ASN A 210 4.55 8.41 -16.53
N ILE A 211 5.87 8.31 -16.73
CA ILE A 211 6.66 7.14 -16.31
C ILE A 211 6.61 6.93 -14.80
N LEU A 212 6.57 8.01 -14.02
CA LEU A 212 6.53 7.94 -12.56
C LEU A 212 5.26 7.25 -12.07
N ASP A 213 4.13 7.46 -12.75
CA ASP A 213 2.86 6.82 -12.39
C ASP A 213 2.96 5.29 -12.56
N GLY A 214 3.67 4.81 -13.60
CA GLY A 214 3.92 3.38 -13.82
C GLY A 214 4.79 2.75 -12.73
N ILE A 215 5.85 3.46 -12.30
CA ILE A 215 6.74 3.01 -11.22
C ILE A 215 5.99 2.95 -9.90
N GLU A 216 5.27 4.02 -9.53
CA GLU A 216 4.50 4.08 -8.28
C GLU A 216 3.34 3.08 -8.27
N THR A 217 2.71 2.86 -9.43
CA THR A 217 1.72 1.79 -9.60
C THR A 217 2.33 0.44 -9.26
N THR A 218 3.50 0.14 -9.80
CA THR A 218 4.20 -1.12 -9.54
C THR A 218 4.63 -1.25 -8.09
N LEU A 219 5.15 -0.19 -7.46
CA LEU A 219 5.48 -0.18 -6.04
C LEU A 219 4.27 -0.41 -5.14
N THR A 220 3.12 0.13 -5.52
CA THR A 220 1.86 -0.09 -4.80
C THR A 220 1.45 -1.55 -4.88
N LEU A 221 1.58 -2.19 -6.05
CA LEU A 221 1.25 -3.62 -6.25
C LEU A 221 2.14 -4.57 -5.44
N TYR A 222 3.37 -4.16 -5.13
CA TYR A 222 4.30 -4.93 -4.29
C TYR A 222 4.28 -4.51 -2.82
N HIS A 223 3.32 -3.69 -2.39
CA HIS A 223 3.30 -3.09 -1.06
C HIS A 223 3.38 -4.13 0.06
N HIS A 224 2.68 -5.26 -0.08
CA HIS A 224 2.72 -6.33 0.93
C HIS A 224 4.11 -6.99 1.06
N GLN A 225 4.83 -7.17 -0.05
CA GLN A 225 6.18 -7.73 -0.04
C GLN A 225 7.18 -6.73 0.52
N ILE A 226 6.98 -5.44 0.24
CA ILE A 226 7.82 -4.36 0.73
C ILE A 226 7.67 -4.19 2.25
N LYS A 227 6.44 -4.19 2.76
CA LYS A 227 6.16 -3.99 4.20
C LYS A 227 6.78 -5.06 5.11
N ARG A 228 7.25 -6.19 4.56
CA ARG A 228 7.89 -7.29 5.30
C ARG A 228 9.37 -7.07 5.65
N GLY A 229 9.91 -5.89 5.38
CA GLY A 229 11.29 -5.55 5.78
C GLY A 229 12.06 -4.72 4.76
N VAL A 230 11.37 -4.16 3.76
CA VAL A 230 11.94 -3.31 2.73
C VAL A 230 11.55 -1.86 2.96
N GLU A 231 12.56 -1.00 3.06
CA GLU A 231 12.40 0.45 3.06
C GLU A 231 12.51 0.98 1.62
N ILE A 232 11.62 1.89 1.22
CA ILE A 232 11.61 2.47 -0.13
C ILE A 232 12.06 3.92 -0.09
N GLU A 233 13.19 4.22 -0.72
CA GLU A 233 13.68 5.57 -0.94
C GLU A 233 13.38 6.03 -2.36
N ARG A 234 12.77 7.22 -2.50
CA ARG A 234 12.34 7.78 -3.79
C ARG A 234 13.08 9.08 -4.08
N HIS A 235 13.75 9.14 -5.21
CA HIS A 235 14.44 10.33 -5.71
C HIS A 235 13.94 10.67 -7.11
N TYR A 236 12.79 11.35 -7.20
CA TYR A 236 12.15 11.70 -8.46
C TYR A 236 12.37 13.16 -8.83
N GLU A 237 12.84 13.39 -10.05
CA GLU A 237 12.79 14.69 -10.70
C GLU A 237 11.48 14.84 -11.48
N THR A 238 11.13 16.07 -11.86
CA THR A 238 10.01 16.31 -12.77
C THR A 238 10.37 15.81 -14.17
N LEU A 239 9.70 14.75 -14.62
CA LEU A 239 9.93 14.16 -15.93
C LEU A 239 8.87 14.61 -16.95
N PRO A 240 9.25 14.77 -18.24
CA PRO A 240 8.29 15.03 -19.30
C PRO A 240 7.42 13.78 -19.56
N LEU A 241 6.23 14.02 -20.12
CA LEU A 241 5.37 12.94 -20.61
C LEU A 241 6.00 12.29 -21.85
N VAL A 242 5.93 10.96 -21.94
CA VAL A 242 6.57 10.17 -23.02
C VAL A 242 5.51 9.39 -23.81
N GLN A 243 5.63 9.41 -25.14
CA GLN A 243 4.83 8.59 -26.06
C GLN A 243 5.41 7.18 -26.12
N CYS A 244 4.71 6.20 -25.55
CA CYS A 244 5.22 4.82 -25.44
C CYS A 244 4.10 3.79 -25.24
N TYR A 245 4.48 2.51 -25.36
CA TYR A 245 3.65 1.38 -24.97
C TYR A 245 3.69 1.24 -23.44
N ALA A 246 2.62 1.69 -22.80
CA ALA A 246 2.51 1.71 -21.35
C ALA A 246 2.70 0.30 -20.74
N ASP A 247 2.11 -0.70 -21.37
CA ASP A 247 2.73 -1.94 -21.83
C ASP A 247 3.96 -2.53 -21.20
N GLU A 248 4.88 -2.61 -22.13
CA GLU A 248 6.26 -2.97 -22.03
C GLU A 248 6.91 -2.22 -20.88
N LEU A 249 6.61 -0.94 -20.67
CA LEU A 249 7.14 -0.20 -19.52
C LEU A 249 6.66 -0.76 -18.19
N ALA A 250 5.36 -1.06 -18.03
CA ALA A 250 4.85 -1.68 -16.81
C ALA A 250 5.47 -3.05 -16.57
N GLN A 251 5.70 -3.83 -17.63
CA GLN A 251 6.42 -5.10 -17.54
C GLN A 251 7.87 -4.89 -17.10
N VAL A 252 8.56 -3.88 -17.64
CA VAL A 252 9.92 -3.52 -17.22
C VAL A 252 9.96 -3.14 -15.74
N TRP A 253 9.05 -2.28 -15.27
CA TRP A 253 8.99 -1.88 -13.85
C TRP A 253 8.71 -3.08 -12.96
N THR A 254 7.75 -3.93 -13.35
CA THR A 254 7.39 -5.15 -12.61
C THR A 254 8.59 -6.06 -12.47
N ASN A 255 9.30 -6.31 -13.57
CA ASN A 255 10.49 -7.17 -13.57
C ASN A 255 11.64 -6.59 -12.76
N LEU A 256 11.92 -5.29 -12.91
CA LEU A 256 13.01 -4.64 -12.18
C LEU A 256 12.75 -4.60 -10.67
N ILE A 257 11.55 -4.22 -10.26
CA ILE A 257 11.17 -4.16 -8.85
C ILE A 257 11.12 -5.57 -8.26
N HIS A 258 10.55 -6.54 -8.98
CA HIS A 258 10.52 -7.93 -8.53
C HIS A 258 11.93 -8.51 -8.35
N ASN A 259 12.80 -8.32 -9.35
CA ASN A 259 14.18 -8.81 -9.30
C ASN A 259 14.96 -8.15 -8.16
N ALA A 260 14.76 -6.86 -7.92
CA ALA A 260 15.38 -6.17 -6.80
C ALA A 260 14.92 -6.75 -5.46
N LEU A 261 13.61 -6.96 -5.28
CA LEU A 261 13.02 -7.56 -4.08
C LEU A 261 13.52 -9.00 -3.85
N GLN A 262 13.65 -9.80 -4.90
CA GLN A 262 14.21 -11.15 -4.78
C GLN A 262 15.69 -11.12 -4.40
N ALA A 263 16.50 -10.29 -5.08
CA ALA A 263 17.94 -10.21 -4.85
C ALA A 263 18.27 -9.78 -3.41
N MET A 264 17.44 -8.90 -2.84
CA MET A 264 17.54 -8.47 -1.45
C MET A 264 16.87 -9.43 -0.45
N SER A 265 16.40 -10.61 -0.90
CA SER A 265 15.64 -11.56 -0.06
C SER A 265 14.48 -10.91 0.70
N HIS A 266 13.84 -9.92 0.07
CA HIS A 266 12.73 -9.14 0.63
C HIS A 266 13.06 -8.37 1.93
N SER A 267 14.33 -7.98 2.13
CA SER A 267 14.77 -7.16 3.26
C SER A 267 15.88 -6.17 2.87
N GLY A 268 15.86 -4.95 3.42
CA GLY A 268 16.84 -3.89 3.15
C GLY A 268 16.21 -2.64 2.56
N THR A 269 16.96 -1.85 1.80
CA THR A 269 16.47 -0.59 1.21
C THR A 269 16.48 -0.69 -0.31
N LEU A 270 15.33 -0.40 -0.95
CA LEU A 270 15.19 -0.26 -2.39
C LEU A 270 15.10 1.23 -2.74
N THR A 271 16.16 1.76 -3.33
CA THR A 271 16.24 3.16 -3.76
C THR A 271 15.89 3.26 -5.25
N ILE A 272 14.95 4.15 -5.58
CA ILE A 272 14.51 4.39 -6.97
C ILE A 272 14.77 5.85 -7.32
N THR A 273 15.58 6.05 -8.36
CA THR A 273 15.94 7.36 -8.87
C THR A 273 15.44 7.54 -10.28
N ALA A 274 14.71 8.61 -10.53
CA ALA A 274 14.15 8.94 -11.85
C ALA A 274 14.59 10.36 -12.24
N ARG A 275 15.43 10.47 -13.27
CA ARG A 275 16.02 11.73 -13.74
C ARG A 275 16.16 11.77 -15.25
N MET A 276 16.08 12.96 -15.83
CA MET A 276 16.37 13.16 -17.26
C MET A 276 17.87 13.16 -17.48
N ILE A 277 18.37 12.30 -18.37
CA ILE A 277 19.77 12.28 -18.77
C ILE A 277 19.86 12.79 -20.21
N THR A 278 20.54 13.91 -20.43
CA THR A 278 20.85 14.40 -21.78
C THR A 278 22.06 13.66 -22.34
N PHE A 279 21.84 12.88 -23.40
CA PHE A 279 22.88 12.06 -24.01
C PHE A 279 23.72 12.89 -24.99
N ASN A 280 24.86 13.43 -24.54
CA ASN A 280 25.86 14.02 -25.44
C ASN A 280 26.82 12.91 -25.91
N GLY A 281 26.62 12.43 -27.14
CA GLY A 281 27.20 11.19 -27.68
C GLY A 281 28.71 11.16 -27.94
N ARG A 282 29.58 11.48 -26.96
CA ARG A 282 31.04 11.36 -27.13
C ARG A 282 31.84 10.72 -25.99
N GLU A 283 31.25 10.26 -24.88
CA GLU A 283 32.08 9.81 -23.72
C GLU A 283 31.91 8.37 -23.19
N GLU A 284 31.06 7.50 -23.77
CA GLU A 284 30.70 6.23 -23.08
C GLU A 284 31.20 4.89 -23.62
N ASP A 285 32.16 4.84 -24.55
CA ASP A 285 32.86 3.55 -24.78
C ASP A 285 33.83 3.19 -23.62
N ARG A 286 34.00 4.10 -22.64
CA ARG A 286 34.81 3.86 -21.43
C ARG A 286 33.98 3.60 -20.16
N ARG A 287 32.83 4.26 -19.95
CA ARG A 287 32.02 4.06 -18.73
C ARG A 287 31.13 2.81 -18.75
N ALA A 288 30.63 2.39 -19.91
CA ALA A 288 29.87 1.14 -20.00
C ALA A 288 30.69 -0.10 -19.61
N LYS A 289 32.02 -0.06 -19.80
CA LYS A 289 32.95 -1.13 -19.39
C LYS A 289 33.25 -1.13 -17.88
N ASP A 290 33.22 0.03 -17.22
CA ASP A 290 33.49 0.12 -15.78
C ASP A 290 32.27 -0.28 -14.93
N THR A 291 31.04 0.07 -15.36
CA THR A 291 29.82 -0.36 -14.65
C THR A 291 29.60 -1.88 -14.76
N GLN A 292 30.00 -2.52 -15.86
CA GLN A 292 30.02 -3.99 -15.96
C GLN A 292 31.11 -4.65 -15.10
N ARG A 293 32.23 -3.96 -14.81
CA ARG A 293 33.31 -4.50 -13.97
C ARG A 293 33.03 -4.38 -12.47
N GLU A 294 32.30 -3.35 -12.03
CA GLU A 294 31.89 -3.22 -10.62
C GLU A 294 30.83 -4.25 -10.20
N VAL A 295 29.95 -4.68 -11.12
CA VAL A 295 28.95 -5.73 -10.84
C VAL A 295 29.59 -7.12 -10.70
N ILE A 296 30.74 -7.36 -11.33
CA ILE A 296 31.43 -8.67 -11.26
C ILE A 296 32.42 -8.73 -10.08
N SER A 297 32.98 -7.60 -9.63
CA SER A 297 34.03 -7.60 -8.59
C SER A 297 33.51 -7.69 -7.14
N ARG A 298 32.20 -7.57 -6.90
CA ARG A 298 31.60 -7.76 -5.55
C ARG A 298 31.04 -9.17 -5.29
N LYS A 299 31.36 -10.14 -6.15
CA LYS A 299 30.93 -11.55 -5.99
C LYS A 299 32.00 -12.49 -5.40
N VAL A 300 33.13 -11.97 -4.91
CA VAL A 300 34.14 -12.77 -4.21
C VAL A 300 34.57 -12.04 -2.93
N LEU A 301 33.81 -12.28 -1.85
CA LEU A 301 34.25 -12.43 -0.45
C LEU A 301 33.01 -12.68 0.42
#